data_AF-A0A1F2UWN4-F1
#
_entry.id   AF-A0A1F2UWN4-F1
#
_cell.length_a   1.000
_cell.length_b   1.000
_cell.length_c   1.000
_cell.angle_alpha   90.00
_cell.angle_beta   90.00
_cell.angle_gamma   90.00
#
_symmetry.space_group_name_H-M   'P 1'
#
loop_
_entity.id
_entity.type
_entity.pdbx_description
1 polymer ?
#
loop_
_entity_poly.entity_id
_entity_poly.type
_entity_poly.pdbx_seq_one_letter_code
_entity_poly.pdbx_strand_id
1 'polypeptide(L)'
;MDDLVRALAYEVFGLLEHYIQVHNDMLGRKWLAWLQPIDFEGNARKLTHIDQVLENARLQALELQSSSQALARHREYLRVLVSYVVALSDTVSILRDIAENMSKKARGGQYDMSQYQQDMDNYKVSVQRYKNAGEILKVAWAKAGL
;
A
#
# COMPACT_ATOMS: atom_id res chain seq x y z
N MET A 1 4.92 24.22 -7.25
CA MET A 1 5.41 23.28 -6.22
C MET A 1 4.24 22.71 -5.44
N ASP A 2 3.40 23.55 -4.85
CA ASP A 2 2.21 23.15 -4.07
C ASP A 2 1.31 22.21 -4.89
N ASP A 3 1.03 22.54 -6.16
CA ASP A 3 0.23 21.69 -7.05
C ASP A 3 0.86 20.31 -7.31
N LEU A 4 2.19 20.23 -7.43
CA LEU A 4 2.91 18.97 -7.63
C LEU A 4 2.82 18.09 -6.38
N VAL A 5 3.00 18.70 -5.19
CA VAL A 5 2.89 17.99 -3.91
C VAL A 5 1.46 17.51 -3.68
N ARG A 6 0.45 18.33 -4.00
CA ARG A 6 -0.97 17.93 -3.94
C ARG A 6 -1.27 16.80 -4.91
N ALA A 7 -0.84 16.90 -6.16
CA ALA A 7 -1.06 15.87 -7.17
C ALA A 7 -0.50 14.52 -6.73
N LEU A 8 0.75 14.50 -6.24
CA LEU A 8 1.39 13.30 -5.73
C LEU A 8 0.64 12.71 -4.52
N ALA A 9 0.16 13.56 -3.61
CA ALA A 9 -0.63 13.11 -2.46
C ALA A 9 -1.95 12.44 -2.88
N TYR A 10 -2.65 13.02 -3.86
CA TYR A 10 -3.87 12.44 -4.41
C TYR A 10 -3.60 11.13 -5.14
N GLU A 11 -2.49 11.02 -5.88
CA GLU A 11 -2.07 9.78 -6.51
C GLU A 11 -1.85 8.67 -5.46
N VAL A 12 -1.09 8.95 -4.41
CA VAL A 12 -0.86 8.00 -3.30
C VAL A 12 -2.16 7.62 -2.60
N PHE A 13 -3.08 8.58 -2.42
CA PHE A 13 -4.41 8.29 -1.87
C PHE A 13 -5.23 7.37 -2.78
N GLY A 14 -5.22 7.60 -4.10
CA GLY A 14 -5.88 6.71 -5.06
C GLY A 14 -5.31 5.29 -5.04
N LEU A 15 -3.99 5.16 -4.87
CA LEU A 15 -3.34 3.85 -4.71
C LEU A 15 -3.78 3.13 -3.43
N LEU A 16 -3.93 3.86 -2.31
CA LEU A 16 -4.48 3.31 -1.08
C LEU A 16 -5.91 2.80 -1.28
N GLU A 17 -6.78 3.56 -1.96
CA GLU A 17 -8.15 3.13 -2.24
C GLU A 17 -8.18 1.85 -3.09
N HIS A 18 -7.34 1.78 -4.13
CA HIS A 18 -7.23 0.58 -4.95
C HIS A 18 -6.73 -0.63 -4.16
N TYR A 19 -5.73 -0.44 -3.29
CA TYR A 19 -5.27 -1.49 -2.39
C TYR A 19 -6.39 -1.96 -1.43
N ILE A 20 -7.18 -1.04 -0.86
CA ILE A 20 -8.30 -1.38 0.02
C ILE A 20 -9.34 -2.23 -0.72
N GLN A 21 -9.63 -1.92 -1.99
CA GLN A 21 -10.53 -2.72 -2.81
C GLN A 21 -10.00 -4.14 -2.98
N VAL A 22 -8.73 -4.31 -3.36
CA VAL A 22 -8.11 -5.65 -3.52
C VAL A 22 -8.09 -6.41 -2.18
N HIS A 23 -7.74 -5.74 -1.09
CA HIS A 23 -7.81 -6.30 0.25
C HIS A 23 -9.21 -6.83 0.58
N ASN A 24 -10.25 -6.03 0.31
CA ASN A 24 -11.62 -6.41 0.61
C ASN A 24 -12.11 -7.57 -0.28
N ASP A 25 -11.70 -7.60 -1.55
CA ASP A 25 -12.00 -8.69 -2.47
C ASP A 25 -11.43 -10.03 -1.99
N MET A 26 -10.24 -10.00 -1.38
CA MET A 26 -9.54 -11.17 -0.84
C MET A 26 -10.00 -11.58 0.57
N LEU A 27 -10.10 -10.61 1.49
CA LEU A 27 -10.21 -10.86 2.93
C LEU A 27 -11.50 -10.30 3.55
N GLY A 28 -12.17 -9.36 2.89
CA GLY A 28 -13.34 -8.64 3.42
C GLY A 28 -14.68 -9.34 3.20
N ARG A 29 -14.67 -10.54 2.60
CA ARG A 29 -15.87 -11.29 2.22
C ARG A 29 -16.65 -11.76 3.47
N LYS A 30 -17.84 -11.17 3.66
CA LYS A 30 -18.85 -11.65 4.64
C LYS A 30 -19.37 -13.02 4.22
N TRP A 31 -19.90 -13.78 5.18
CA TRP A 31 -20.48 -15.13 5.08
C TRP A 31 -21.33 -15.49 3.84
N LEU A 32 -21.85 -14.53 3.06
CA LEU A 32 -22.58 -14.77 1.80
C LEU A 32 -21.68 -14.90 0.55
N ALA A 33 -20.39 -14.59 0.66
CA ALA A 33 -19.45 -14.59 -0.47
C ALA A 33 -18.62 -15.88 -0.64
N TRP A 34 -18.88 -16.91 0.17
CA TRP A 34 -18.36 -18.28 0.05
C TRP A 34 -18.71 -18.96 -1.29
N LEU A 35 -19.73 -18.49 -2.00
CA LEU A 35 -20.17 -19.04 -3.29
C LEU A 35 -19.37 -18.54 -4.49
N GLN A 36 -18.57 -17.47 -4.33
CA GLN A 36 -17.75 -16.95 -5.41
C GLN A 36 -16.27 -17.29 -5.20
N PRO A 37 -15.60 -17.91 -6.19
CA PRO A 37 -14.16 -18.12 -6.12
C PRO A 37 -13.42 -16.79 -5.92
N ILE A 38 -12.36 -16.82 -5.13
CA ILE A 38 -11.44 -15.68 -5.00
C ILE A 38 -10.42 -15.80 -6.13
N ASP A 39 -10.34 -14.79 -6.99
CA ASP A 39 -9.30 -14.69 -8.03
C ASP A 39 -7.98 -14.19 -7.43
N PHE A 40 -7.24 -15.11 -6.81
CA PHE A 40 -5.95 -14.80 -6.19
C PHE A 40 -4.90 -14.35 -7.20
N GLU A 41 -4.90 -14.89 -8.41
CA GLU A 41 -3.95 -14.51 -9.46
C GLU A 41 -4.25 -13.10 -10.01
N GLY A 42 -5.51 -12.79 -10.27
CA GLY A 42 -5.94 -11.44 -10.65
C GLY A 42 -5.57 -10.42 -9.58
N ASN A 43 -5.82 -10.73 -8.31
CA ASN A 43 -5.47 -9.84 -7.20
C ASN A 43 -3.95 -9.68 -7.01
N ALA A 44 -3.16 -10.75 -7.16
CA ALA A 44 -1.69 -10.65 -7.15
C ALA A 44 -1.18 -9.69 -8.23
N ARG A 45 -1.71 -9.77 -9.46
CA ARG A 45 -1.35 -8.85 -10.55
C ARG A 45 -1.71 -7.39 -10.24
N LYS A 46 -2.88 -7.15 -9.66
CA LYS A 46 -3.28 -5.80 -9.21
C LYS A 46 -2.32 -5.26 -8.15
N LEU A 47 -1.94 -6.09 -7.17
CA LEU A 47 -1.00 -5.70 -6.11
C LEU A 47 0.40 -5.40 -6.67
N THR A 48 0.90 -6.20 -7.62
CA THR A 48 2.16 -5.90 -8.33
C THR A 48 2.11 -4.54 -9.02
N HIS A 49 1.00 -4.22 -9.68
CA HIS A 49 0.85 -2.91 -10.31
C HIS A 49 0.84 -1.78 -9.27
N ILE A 50 0.08 -1.92 -8.17
CA ILE A 50 0.06 -0.94 -7.08
C ILE A 50 1.48 -0.71 -6.53
N ASP A 51 2.23 -1.77 -6.27
CA ASP A 51 3.59 -1.71 -5.74
C ASP A 51 4.54 -0.94 -6.67
N GLN A 52 4.46 -1.19 -7.98
CA GLN A 52 5.24 -0.46 -8.99
C GLN A 52 4.92 1.04 -9.02
N VAL A 53 3.64 1.40 -8.93
CA VAL A 53 3.23 2.83 -8.93
C VAL A 53 3.61 3.50 -7.61
N LEU A 54 3.54 2.78 -6.47
CA LEU A 54 4.04 3.28 -5.19
C LEU A 54 5.55 3.57 -5.23
N GLU A 55 6.34 2.71 -5.87
CA GLU A 55 7.77 2.97 -6.03
C GLU A 55 8.03 4.23 -6.88
N ASN A 56 7.27 4.41 -7.96
CA ASN A 56 7.36 5.64 -8.77
C ASN A 56 6.98 6.89 -7.94
N ALA A 57 5.91 6.82 -7.16
CA ALA A 57 5.49 7.90 -6.26
C ALA A 57 6.56 8.20 -5.20
N ARG A 58 7.23 7.17 -4.67
CA ARG A 58 8.36 7.31 -3.73
C ARG A 58 9.52 8.07 -4.36
N LEU A 59 9.92 7.69 -5.57
CA LEU A 59 11.00 8.34 -6.29
C LEU A 59 10.67 9.81 -6.60
N GLN A 60 9.45 10.08 -7.07
CA GLN A 60 8.98 11.46 -7.28
C GLN A 60 8.99 12.28 -5.98
N ALA A 61 8.55 11.70 -4.85
CA ALA A 61 8.58 12.37 -3.56
C ALA A 61 10.01 12.74 -3.13
N LEU A 62 10.98 11.84 -3.33
CA LEU A 62 12.41 12.08 -3.04
C LEU A 62 13.00 13.19 -3.93
N GLU A 63 12.65 13.21 -5.21
CA GLU A 63 13.06 14.24 -6.15
C GLU A 63 12.53 15.62 -5.73
N LEU A 64 11.22 15.71 -5.46
CA LEU A 64 10.58 16.94 -4.99
C LEU A 64 11.15 17.40 -3.65
N GLN A 65 11.45 16.47 -2.74
CA GLN A 65 12.03 16.77 -1.43
C GLN A 65 13.43 17.40 -1.57
N SER A 66 14.20 16.94 -2.55
CA SER A 66 15.57 17.40 -2.82
C SER A 66 15.63 18.70 -3.61
N SER A 67 14.49 19.16 -4.15
CA SER A 67 14.41 20.39 -4.94
C SER A 67 14.79 21.64 -4.13
N SER A 68 15.60 22.50 -4.73
CA SER A 68 15.95 23.82 -4.17
C SER A 68 14.74 24.74 -4.01
N GLN A 69 13.67 24.49 -4.76
CA GLN A 69 12.41 25.25 -4.71
C GLN A 69 11.45 24.75 -3.61
N ALA A 70 11.76 23.64 -2.94
CA ALA A 70 10.90 23.08 -1.91
C ALA A 70 11.03 23.86 -0.59
N LEU A 71 9.92 24.49 -0.17
CA LEU A 71 9.79 25.09 1.15
C LEU A 71 9.99 24.04 2.25
N ALA A 72 10.49 24.45 3.42
CA ALA A 72 10.75 23.55 4.55
C ALA A 72 9.52 22.71 4.95
N ARG A 73 8.32 23.31 4.91
CA ARG A 73 7.05 22.61 5.19
C ARG A 73 6.75 21.49 4.18
N HIS A 74 7.06 21.70 2.90
CA HIS A 74 6.89 20.67 1.87
C HIS A 74 7.93 19.57 2.02
N ARG A 75 9.17 19.90 2.36
CA ARG A 75 10.22 18.89 2.60
C ARG A 75 9.84 17.96 3.75
N GLU A 76 9.32 18.51 4.83
CA GLU A 76 8.84 17.72 5.97
C GLU A 76 7.67 16.83 5.59
N TYR A 77 6.67 17.39 4.88
CA TYR A 77 5.56 16.60 4.36
C TYR A 77 6.04 15.46 3.45
N LEU A 78 6.90 15.75 2.47
CA LEU A 78 7.43 14.77 1.52
C LEU A 78 8.24 13.68 2.22
N ARG A 79 9.04 14.02 3.24
CA ARG A 79 9.77 13.05 4.07
C ARG A 79 8.83 12.06 4.76
N VAL A 80 7.74 12.57 5.32
CA VAL A 80 6.71 11.74 5.97
C VAL A 80 5.93 10.92 4.92
N LEU A 81 5.62 11.52 3.76
CA LEU A 81 4.99 10.82 2.64
C LEU A 81 5.83 9.65 2.16
N VAL A 82 7.14 9.82 1.97
CA VAL A 82 8.07 8.73 1.62
C VAL A 82 7.99 7.59 2.64
N SER A 83 8.01 7.92 3.93
CA SER A 83 7.92 6.92 5.00
C SER A 83 6.59 6.17 4.97
N TYR A 84 5.50 6.87 4.66
CA TYR A 84 4.18 6.27 4.47
C TYR A 84 4.14 5.36 3.23
N VAL A 85 4.65 5.81 2.09
CA VAL A 85 4.69 5.04 0.84
C VAL A 85 5.50 3.75 1.02
N VAL A 86 6.65 3.80 1.70
CA VAL A 86 7.44 2.61 2.02
C VAL A 86 6.62 1.62 2.87
N ALA A 87 5.98 2.09 3.94
CA ALA A 87 5.18 1.22 4.80
C ALA A 87 3.97 0.61 4.07
N LEU A 88 3.36 1.37 3.14
CA LEU A 88 2.27 0.89 2.31
C LEU A 88 2.77 -0.14 1.28
N SER A 89 3.89 0.11 0.60
CA SER A 89 4.52 -0.81 -0.36
C SER A 89 4.90 -2.13 0.31
N ASP A 90 5.53 -2.11 1.49
CA ASP A 90 5.81 -3.33 2.28
C ASP A 90 4.53 -4.14 2.53
N THR A 91 3.44 -3.45 2.86
CA THR A 91 2.15 -4.09 3.14
C THR A 91 1.51 -4.68 1.88
N VAL A 92 1.56 -3.96 0.76
CA VAL A 92 1.10 -4.42 -0.56
C VAL A 92 1.91 -5.64 -1.01
N SER A 93 3.23 -5.62 -0.82
CA SER A 93 4.12 -6.74 -1.13
C SER A 93 3.76 -7.99 -0.33
N ILE A 94 3.56 -7.88 0.98
CA ILE A 94 3.17 -9.04 1.81
C ILE A 94 1.83 -9.61 1.34
N LEU A 95 0.83 -8.77 1.05
CA LEU A 95 -0.46 -9.24 0.56
C LEU A 95 -0.36 -9.89 -0.83
N ARG A 96 0.52 -9.38 -1.70
CA ARG A 96 0.81 -9.97 -3.01
C ARG A 96 1.37 -11.38 -2.82
N ASP A 97 2.35 -11.55 -1.96
CA ASP A 97 3.00 -12.84 -1.72
C ASP A 97 1.99 -13.86 -1.16
N ILE A 98 1.10 -13.43 -0.25
CA ILE A 98 -0.04 -14.25 0.22
C ILE A 98 -0.96 -14.63 -0.95
N ALA A 99 -1.33 -13.68 -1.81
CA ALA A 99 -2.17 -13.94 -2.98
C ALA A 99 -1.52 -14.96 -3.94
N GLU A 100 -0.23 -14.80 -4.23
CA GLU A 100 0.53 -15.73 -5.07
C GLU A 100 0.59 -17.13 -4.47
N ASN A 101 0.85 -17.24 -3.17
CA ASN A 101 0.92 -18.54 -2.49
C ASN A 101 -0.46 -19.23 -2.42
N MET A 102 -1.54 -18.47 -2.20
CA MET A 102 -2.91 -18.99 -2.31
C MET A 102 -3.25 -19.45 -3.73
N SER A 103 -2.83 -18.70 -4.75
CA SER A 103 -2.99 -19.10 -6.15
C SER A 103 -2.23 -20.40 -6.46
N LYS A 104 -0.97 -20.51 -6.00
CA LYS A 104 -0.17 -21.75 -6.12
C LYS A 104 -0.88 -22.92 -5.44
N LYS A 105 -1.41 -22.72 -4.23
CA LYS A 105 -2.19 -23.75 -3.49
C LYS A 105 -3.41 -24.22 -4.27
N ALA A 106 -4.17 -23.29 -4.85
CA ALA A 106 -5.37 -23.61 -5.64
C ALA A 106 -5.05 -24.47 -6.88
N ARG A 107 -3.81 -24.42 -7.37
CA ARG A 107 -3.31 -25.22 -8.50
C ARG A 107 -2.63 -26.54 -8.08
N GLY A 108 -2.71 -26.92 -6.81
CA GLY A 108 -2.09 -28.13 -6.27
C GLY A 108 -0.67 -27.94 -5.71
N GLY A 109 -0.20 -26.70 -5.61
CA GLY A 109 1.06 -26.36 -4.94
C GLY A 109 0.97 -26.43 -3.40
N GLN A 110 2.11 -26.29 -2.73
CA GLN A 110 2.20 -26.28 -1.28
C GLN A 110 2.09 -24.86 -0.71
N TYR A 111 1.15 -24.67 0.20
CA TYR A 111 1.06 -23.51 1.09
C TYR A 111 0.26 -23.95 2.31
N ASP A 112 0.96 -24.41 3.34
CA ASP A 112 0.31 -24.96 4.53
C ASP A 112 -0.34 -23.87 5.39
N MET A 113 -1.20 -24.31 6.31
CA MET A 113 -1.96 -23.37 7.14
C MET A 113 -1.08 -22.64 8.17
N SER A 114 0.03 -23.24 8.59
CA SER A 114 0.99 -22.59 9.51
C SER A 114 1.70 -21.43 8.85
N GLN A 115 2.20 -21.61 7.63
CA GLN A 115 2.83 -20.57 6.84
C GLN A 115 1.84 -19.46 6.52
N TYR A 116 0.62 -19.82 6.10
CA TYR A 116 -0.44 -18.83 5.88
C TYR A 116 -0.73 -17.99 7.13
N GLN A 117 -0.81 -18.62 8.30
CA GLN A 117 -1.04 -17.91 9.56
C GLN A 117 0.11 -16.95 9.87
N GLN A 118 1.35 -17.39 9.70
CA GLN A 118 2.54 -16.56 9.89
C GLN A 118 2.55 -15.35 8.94
N ASP A 119 2.27 -15.56 7.65
CA ASP A 119 2.21 -14.48 6.66
C ASP A 119 1.09 -13.49 7.00
N MET A 120 -0.07 -13.98 7.42
CA MET A 120 -1.19 -13.14 7.86
C MET A 120 -0.88 -12.32 9.12
N ASP A 121 -0.09 -12.84 10.04
CA ASP A 121 0.32 -12.10 11.24
C ASP A 121 1.37 -11.03 10.89
N ASN A 122 2.33 -11.33 10.00
CA ASN A 122 3.23 -10.33 9.42
C ASN A 122 2.45 -9.22 8.69
N TYR A 123 1.45 -9.61 7.91
CA TYR A 123 0.57 -8.69 7.21
C TYR A 123 -0.16 -7.74 8.17
N LYS A 124 -0.76 -8.24 9.26
CA LYS A 124 -1.43 -7.41 10.27
C LYS A 124 -0.48 -6.40 10.91
N VAL A 125 0.75 -6.81 11.22
CA VAL A 125 1.79 -5.92 11.76
C VAL A 125 2.11 -4.82 10.75
N SER A 126 2.27 -5.16 9.47
CA SER A 126 2.52 -4.19 8.39
C SER A 126 1.35 -3.22 8.22
N VAL A 127 0.11 -3.72 8.29
CA VAL A 127 -1.10 -2.88 8.24
C VAL A 127 -1.09 -1.82 9.34
N GLN A 128 -0.70 -2.20 10.57
CA GLN A 128 -0.61 -1.24 11.66
C GLN A 128 0.49 -0.18 11.41
N ARG A 129 1.61 -0.58 10.81
CA ARG A 129 2.71 0.34 10.49
C ARG A 129 2.29 1.41 9.48
N TYR A 130 1.69 1.04 8.34
CA TYR A 130 1.27 2.05 7.36
C TYR A 130 0.15 2.94 7.92
N LYS A 131 -0.76 2.40 8.74
CA LYS A 131 -1.79 3.20 9.41
C LYS A 131 -1.19 4.25 10.34
N ASN A 132 -0.23 3.87 11.17
CA ASN A 132 0.49 4.80 12.04
C ASN A 132 1.22 5.88 11.24
N ALA A 133 1.91 5.50 10.15
CA ALA A 133 2.54 6.46 9.25
C ALA A 133 1.51 7.41 8.60
N GLY A 134 0.31 6.91 8.29
CA GLY A 134 -0.80 7.69 7.74
C GLY A 134 -1.33 8.74 8.70
N GLU A 135 -1.40 8.45 10.00
CA GLU A 135 -1.78 9.45 11.01
C GLU A 135 -0.74 10.58 11.11
N ILE A 136 0.55 10.24 11.05
CA ILE A 136 1.63 11.24 11.02
C ILE A 136 1.55 12.08 9.72
N LEU A 137 1.26 11.43 8.59
CA LEU A 137 1.10 12.09 7.29
C LEU A 137 -0.04 13.10 7.29
N LYS A 138 -1.19 12.77 7.89
CA LYS A 138 -2.32 13.70 8.04
C LYS A 138 -1.93 14.98 8.79
N VAL A 139 -1.16 14.83 9.87
CA VAL A 139 -0.65 15.98 10.65
C VAL A 139 0.33 16.81 9.81
N ALA A 140 1.22 16.17 9.06
CA ALA A 140 2.16 16.86 8.18
C ALA A 140 1.46 17.60 7.03
N TRP A 141 0.41 17.01 6.45
CA TRP A 141 -0.42 17.62 5.41
C TRP A 141 -1.04 18.93 5.88
N ALA A 142 -1.70 18.92 7.04
CA ALA A 142 -2.31 20.12 7.63
C ALA A 142 -1.28 21.23 7.88
N LYS A 143 -0.08 20.87 8.36
CA LYS A 143 1.02 21.84 8.58
C LYS A 143 1.59 22.42 7.29
N ALA A 144 1.54 21.67 6.20
CA ALA A 144 2.04 22.11 4.91
C ALA A 144 1.11 23.15 4.24
N GLY A 145 -0.11 23.35 4.74
CA GLY A 145 -1.11 24.22 4.10
C GLY A 145 -1.66 23.60 2.82
N LEU A 146 -1.64 22.27 2.75
CA LEU A 146 -2.16 21.48 1.65
C LEU A 146 -3.62 21.09 1.92
#